data_AF-A0A2U9IX31-F1
#
_entry.id   AF-A0A2U9IX31-F1
#
_cell.length_a   1.000
_cell.length_b   1.000
_cell.length_c   1.000
_cell.angle_alpha   90.00
_cell.angle_beta   90.00
_cell.angle_gamma   90.00
#
_symmetry.space_group_name_H-M   'P 1'
#
loop_
_entity.id
_entity.type
_entity.pdbx_description
1 polymer ?
#
loop_
_entity_poly.entity_id
_entity_poly.type
_entity_poly.pdbx_seq_one_letter_code
_entity_poly.pdbx_strand_id
1 'polypeptide(L)'
;MLISGVDDGYFPLSYKGGNGKAPLVVTLFERLKLKDINIGFITVDGNEATEVFERINWGVTTIFDGVTYAGFNYIIPKKNYIVFYGSKPNYQEVQRALQGHFNDERKEIILRVLHDLTRIETKWGSIYINTDLDIMDARNVIETYQVISKYPEPIRYAHVIGKAVGHWHSRC
;
A
#
# COMPACT_ATOMS: atom_id res chain seq x y z
N MET A 1 8.79 15.42 -11.36
CA MET A 1 8.21 14.07 -11.34
C MET A 1 7.10 14.05 -10.32
N LEU A 2 5.91 13.62 -10.74
CA LEU A 2 4.79 13.38 -9.84
C LEU A 2 4.90 11.95 -9.30
N ILE A 3 4.70 11.76 -8.00
CA ILE A 3 4.67 10.46 -7.35
C ILE A 3 3.39 10.34 -6.56
N SER A 4 2.76 9.17 -6.62
CA SER A 4 1.66 8.82 -5.75
C SER A 4 2.10 7.92 -4.60
N GLY A 5 1.43 8.05 -3.46
CA GLY A 5 1.55 7.12 -2.33
C GLY A 5 0.18 6.53 -1.99
N VAL A 6 0.11 5.23 -1.71
CA VAL A 6 -1.13 4.53 -1.39
C VAL A 6 -1.00 3.81 -0.07
N ASP A 7 -1.95 4.08 0.82
CA ASP A 7 -2.14 3.32 2.07
C ASP A 7 -3.65 3.22 2.39
N ASP A 8 -4.05 2.23 3.19
CA ASP A 8 -5.39 2.20 3.78
C ASP A 8 -5.44 2.92 5.13
N GLY A 9 -6.62 2.91 5.74
CA GLY A 9 -6.82 3.53 7.04
C GLY A 9 -7.39 2.60 8.07
N TYR A 10 -7.56 3.15 9.27
CA TYR A 10 -8.13 2.42 10.39
C TYR A 10 -9.52 1.87 10.08
N PHE A 11 -9.78 0.64 10.53
CA PHE A 11 -11.10 0.05 10.63
C PHE A 11 -11.24 -0.73 11.95
N PRO A 12 -12.44 -0.76 12.56
CA PRO A 12 -12.68 -1.55 13.76
C PRO A 12 -12.68 -3.06 13.47
N LEU A 13 -12.36 -3.87 14.48
CA LEU A 13 -12.35 -5.34 14.35
C LEU A 13 -13.70 -5.92 13.93
N SER A 14 -14.82 -5.24 14.26
CA SER A 14 -16.16 -5.64 13.85
C SER A 14 -16.36 -5.62 12.33
N TYR A 15 -15.49 -4.95 11.57
CA TYR A 15 -15.58 -4.90 10.11
C TYR A 15 -14.90 -6.09 9.42
N LYS A 16 -14.13 -6.90 10.16
CA LYS A 16 -13.48 -8.10 9.61
C LYS A 16 -14.49 -9.05 8.98
N GLY A 17 -14.07 -9.77 7.94
CA GLY A 17 -14.94 -10.68 7.20
C GLY A 17 -16.01 -9.98 6.35
N GLY A 18 -15.71 -8.79 5.82
CA GLY A 18 -16.59 -8.07 4.89
C GLY A 18 -17.68 -7.22 5.54
N ASN A 19 -17.62 -6.97 6.84
CA ASN A 19 -18.69 -6.30 7.61
C ASN A 19 -18.57 -4.76 7.66
N GLY A 20 -17.67 -4.18 6.87
CA GLY A 20 -17.54 -2.73 6.77
C GLY A 20 -16.48 -2.31 5.77
N LYS A 21 -16.26 -1.00 5.69
CA LYS A 21 -15.32 -0.40 4.75
C LYS A 21 -14.21 0.34 5.48
N ALA A 22 -13.02 0.31 4.88
CA ALA A 22 -11.88 1.12 5.27
C ALA A 22 -11.57 2.14 4.16
N PRO A 23 -11.06 3.33 4.50
CA PRO A 23 -10.63 4.26 3.48
C PRO A 23 -9.38 3.75 2.77
N LEU A 24 -9.31 3.98 1.46
CA LEU A 24 -8.12 3.81 0.64
C LEU A 24 -7.67 5.20 0.21
N VAL A 25 -6.47 5.61 0.61
CA VAL A 25 -5.97 6.97 0.40
C VAL A 25 -4.86 6.95 -0.63
N VAL A 26 -5.01 7.76 -1.67
CA VAL A 26 -3.97 8.01 -2.66
C VAL A 26 -3.54 9.46 -2.55
N THR A 27 -2.27 9.69 -2.23
CA THR A 27 -1.67 11.03 -2.19
C THR A 27 -0.97 11.33 -3.51
N LEU A 28 -0.92 12.60 -3.91
CA LEU A 28 -0.14 13.08 -5.05
C LEU A 28 0.93 14.05 -4.57
N PHE A 29 2.18 13.77 -4.92
CA PHE A 29 3.31 14.60 -4.58
C PHE A 29 4.02 15.13 -5.82
N GLU A 30 4.52 16.36 -5.68
CA GLU A 30 5.50 16.95 -6.58
C GLU A 30 6.72 17.35 -5.76
N ARG A 31 7.83 16.59 -5.91
CA ARG A 31 8.95 16.65 -4.95
C ARG A 31 8.37 16.42 -3.53
N LEU A 32 8.87 17.11 -2.51
CA LEU A 32 8.37 16.94 -1.13
C LEU A 32 7.07 17.71 -0.81
N LYS A 33 6.36 18.23 -1.83
CA LYS A 33 5.10 18.95 -1.63
C LYS A 33 3.91 18.03 -1.95
N LEU A 34 3.04 17.85 -0.96
CA LEU A 34 1.71 17.29 -1.19
C LEU A 34 0.89 18.24 -2.08
N LYS A 35 0.41 17.73 -3.20
CA LYS A 35 -0.36 18.48 -4.21
C LYS A 35 -1.85 18.23 -4.09
N ASP A 36 -2.23 16.97 -3.90
CA ASP A 36 -3.63 16.55 -3.88
C ASP A 36 -3.81 15.21 -3.17
N ILE A 37 -5.05 14.85 -2.84
CA ILE A 37 -5.45 13.62 -2.17
C ILE A 37 -6.76 13.11 -2.78
N ASN A 38 -6.79 11.84 -3.18
CA ASN A 38 -8.03 11.14 -3.49
C ASN A 38 -8.29 10.05 -2.45
N ILE A 39 -9.57 9.88 -2.07
CA ILE A 39 -10.00 8.91 -1.07
C ILE A 39 -11.11 8.05 -1.66
N GLY A 40 -10.90 6.74 -1.66
CA GLY A 40 -11.93 5.73 -1.90
C GLY A 40 -12.27 4.98 -0.62
N PHE A 41 -13.24 4.08 -0.71
CA PHE A 41 -13.56 3.14 0.38
C PHE A 41 -13.62 1.74 -0.19
N ILE A 42 -12.92 0.81 0.47
CA ILE A 42 -12.83 -0.60 0.11
C ILE A 42 -13.40 -1.44 1.25
N THR A 43 -14.02 -2.57 0.90
CA THR A 43 -14.56 -3.54 1.85
C THR A 43 -13.41 -4.25 2.53
N VAL A 44 -13.47 -4.33 3.86
CA VAL A 44 -12.48 -5.06 4.67
C VAL A 44 -12.51 -6.53 4.28
N ASP A 45 -11.33 -7.09 3.99
CA ASP A 45 -11.17 -8.45 3.44
C ASP A 45 -11.89 -8.71 2.10
N GLY A 46 -12.29 -7.65 1.39
CA GLY A 46 -12.89 -7.73 0.04
C GLY A 46 -11.90 -8.13 -1.05
N ASN A 47 -12.27 -7.90 -2.32
CA ASN A 47 -11.43 -8.16 -3.48
C ASN A 47 -11.45 -7.02 -4.53
N GLU A 48 -12.09 -5.90 -4.21
CA GLU A 48 -12.35 -4.78 -5.13
C GLU A 48 -11.34 -3.61 -5.02
N ALA A 49 -10.28 -3.75 -4.21
CA ALA A 49 -9.36 -2.65 -3.96
C ALA A 49 -8.60 -2.22 -5.22
N THR A 50 -8.31 -3.15 -6.14
CA THR A 50 -7.69 -2.83 -7.43
C THR A 50 -8.59 -1.90 -8.26
N GLU A 51 -9.87 -2.21 -8.39
CA GLU A 51 -10.82 -1.41 -9.17
C GLU A 51 -11.08 -0.06 -8.51
N VAL A 52 -11.13 0.00 -7.17
CA VAL A 52 -11.26 1.27 -6.43
C VAL A 52 -10.02 2.14 -6.66
N PHE A 53 -8.82 1.57 -6.53
CA PHE A 53 -7.57 2.26 -6.79
C PHE A 53 -7.50 2.81 -8.23
N GLU A 54 -7.94 2.02 -9.21
CA GLU A 54 -7.96 2.42 -10.62
C GLU A 54 -8.81 3.65 -10.89
N ARG A 55 -9.89 3.85 -10.12
CA ARG A 55 -10.76 5.03 -10.27
C ARG A 55 -10.20 6.29 -9.61
N ILE A 56 -9.30 6.16 -8.63
CA ILE A 56 -8.87 7.29 -7.79
C ILE A 56 -7.39 7.65 -7.96
N ASN A 57 -6.58 6.85 -8.67
CA ASN A 57 -5.18 7.16 -8.92
C ASN A 57 -5.00 8.15 -10.10
N TRP A 58 -3.83 8.79 -10.14
CA TRP A 58 -3.48 9.77 -11.20
C TRP A 58 -2.70 9.17 -12.38
N GLY A 59 -2.48 7.85 -12.41
CA GLY A 59 -1.75 7.16 -13.47
C GLY A 59 -0.24 7.46 -13.51
N VAL A 60 0.31 7.98 -12.41
CA VAL A 60 1.74 8.29 -12.24
C VAL A 60 2.45 7.17 -11.47
N THR A 61 3.78 7.26 -11.36
CA THR A 61 4.54 6.31 -10.56
C THR A 61 4.04 6.27 -9.13
N THR A 62 3.69 5.08 -8.63
CA THR A 62 2.99 4.91 -7.36
C THR A 62 3.78 4.04 -6.40
N ILE A 63 3.96 4.53 -5.17
CA ILE A 63 4.52 3.78 -4.04
C ILE A 63 3.35 3.22 -3.23
N PHE A 64 3.29 1.90 -3.09
CA PHE A 64 2.26 1.17 -2.36
C PHE A 64 2.82 0.74 -0.99
N ASP A 65 2.10 1.00 0.11
CA ASP A 65 2.47 0.49 1.44
C ASP A 65 2.11 -1.01 1.59
N GLY A 66 2.83 -1.85 0.85
CA GLY A 66 2.55 -3.27 0.70
C GLY A 66 1.52 -3.60 -0.38
N VAL A 67 1.12 -4.88 -0.45
CA VAL A 67 0.19 -5.40 -1.47
C VAL A 67 -1.25 -5.55 -0.96
N THR A 68 -1.43 -5.58 0.36
CA THR A 68 -2.71 -5.81 1.02
C THR A 68 -3.24 -4.54 1.65
N TYR A 69 -4.55 -4.34 1.56
CA TYR A 69 -5.27 -3.18 2.06
C TYR A 69 -6.53 -3.63 2.78
N ALA A 70 -6.95 -2.93 3.82
CA ALA A 70 -8.14 -3.22 4.61
C ALA A 70 -8.20 -4.69 5.08
N GLY A 71 -7.11 -5.21 5.64
CA GLY A 71 -6.95 -6.64 5.90
C GLY A 71 -6.39 -7.36 4.68
N PHE A 72 -7.14 -8.31 4.12
CA PHE A 72 -6.73 -9.11 2.96
C PHE A 72 -7.39 -8.72 1.62
N ASN A 73 -7.92 -7.50 1.51
CA ASN A 73 -8.16 -6.92 0.18
C ASN A 73 -6.78 -6.60 -0.45
N TYR A 74 -6.69 -6.51 -1.77
CA TYR A 74 -5.38 -6.40 -2.43
C TYR A 74 -5.44 -5.53 -3.67
N ILE A 75 -4.33 -4.84 -3.92
CA ILE A 75 -4.13 -4.09 -5.16
C ILE A 75 -3.12 -4.84 -6.01
N ILE A 76 -3.44 -5.07 -7.29
CA ILE A 76 -2.50 -5.58 -8.30
C ILE A 76 -1.89 -4.38 -9.03
N PRO A 77 -0.61 -4.04 -8.79
CA PRO A 77 0.02 -2.95 -9.53
C PRO A 77 0.22 -3.34 -10.99
N LYS A 78 -0.09 -2.41 -11.92
CA LYS A 78 0.01 -2.67 -13.37
C LYS A 78 1.31 -2.18 -14.00
N LYS A 79 1.71 -0.94 -13.70
CA LYS A 79 2.89 -0.29 -14.27
C LYS A 79 3.37 0.86 -13.38
N ASN A 80 4.64 1.21 -13.52
CA ASN A 80 5.30 2.30 -12.79
C ASN A 80 5.02 2.21 -11.28
N TYR A 81 5.34 1.07 -10.66
CA TYR A 81 4.95 0.81 -9.29
C TYR A 81 6.13 0.44 -8.42
N ILE A 82 6.03 0.74 -7.13
CA ILE A 82 6.95 0.29 -6.10
C ILE A 82 6.11 -0.19 -4.92
N VAL A 83 5.98 -1.50 -4.73
CA VAL A 83 5.46 -2.07 -3.49
C VAL A 83 6.56 -2.00 -2.45
N PHE A 84 6.33 -1.27 -1.37
CA PHE A 84 7.31 -0.95 -0.35
C PHE A 84 7.05 -1.70 0.95
N TYR A 85 8.12 -2.22 1.56
CA TYR A 85 8.11 -2.74 2.93
C TYR A 85 9.34 -2.25 3.71
N GLY A 86 9.11 -1.59 4.85
CA GLY A 86 10.17 -1.09 5.73
C GLY A 86 10.95 -2.20 6.47
N SER A 87 10.37 -3.39 6.56
CA SER A 87 10.94 -4.62 7.14
C SER A 87 10.48 -5.83 6.32
N LYS A 88 11.19 -6.96 6.43
CA LYS A 88 10.82 -8.17 5.68
C LYS A 88 9.49 -8.72 6.24
N PRO A 89 8.43 -8.87 5.43
CA PRO A 89 7.19 -9.50 5.88
C PRO A 89 7.40 -10.95 6.31
N ASN A 90 6.66 -11.40 7.33
CA ASN A 90 6.67 -12.81 7.73
C ASN A 90 5.83 -13.64 6.76
N TYR A 91 6.48 -14.15 5.71
CA TYR A 91 5.84 -14.95 4.66
C TYR A 91 5.01 -16.11 5.22
N GLN A 92 5.52 -16.83 6.23
CA GLN A 92 4.83 -17.99 6.80
C GLN A 92 3.57 -17.63 7.57
N GLU A 93 3.55 -16.47 8.25
CA GLU A 93 2.35 -15.98 8.93
C GLU A 93 1.29 -15.54 7.92
N VAL A 94 1.69 -14.78 6.89
CA VAL A 94 0.78 -14.34 5.83
C VAL A 94 0.19 -15.53 5.08
N GLN A 95 1.01 -16.51 4.71
CA GLN A 95 0.55 -17.73 4.05
C GLN A 95 -0.47 -18.50 4.91
N ARG A 96 -0.22 -18.67 6.20
CA ARG A 96 -1.13 -19.38 7.11
C ARG A 96 -2.47 -18.65 7.24
N ALA A 97 -2.44 -17.33 7.39
CA ALA A 97 -3.67 -16.53 7.46
C ALA A 97 -4.48 -16.62 6.17
N LEU A 98 -3.83 -16.51 5.01
CA LEU A 98 -4.48 -16.66 3.71
C LEU A 98 -5.12 -18.04 3.53
N GLN A 99 -4.39 -19.11 3.86
CA GLN A 99 -4.90 -20.48 3.79
C GLN A 99 -6.08 -20.75 4.74
N GLY A 100 -6.09 -20.11 5.91
CA GLY A 100 -7.13 -20.31 6.92
C GLY A 100 -8.43 -19.55 6.65
N HIS A 101 -8.36 -18.44 5.93
CA HIS A 101 -9.50 -17.51 5.80
C HIS A 101 -10.01 -17.33 4.37
N PHE A 102 -9.23 -17.69 3.34
CA PHE A 102 -9.61 -17.44 1.94
C PHE A 102 -9.33 -18.67 1.07
N ASN A 103 -10.21 -18.92 0.11
CA ASN A 103 -10.09 -20.01 -0.88
C ASN A 103 -10.15 -19.48 -2.32
N ASP A 104 -9.66 -18.26 -2.53
CA ASP A 104 -9.65 -17.59 -3.83
C ASP A 104 -8.21 -17.25 -4.28
N GLU A 105 -8.11 -16.58 -5.44
CA GLU A 105 -6.85 -16.24 -6.10
C GLU A 105 -5.95 -15.28 -5.32
N ARG A 106 -6.47 -14.58 -4.30
CA ARG A 106 -5.71 -13.57 -3.56
C ARG A 106 -4.47 -14.15 -2.90
N LYS A 107 -4.55 -15.43 -2.50
CA LYS A 107 -3.42 -16.14 -1.89
C LYS A 107 -2.23 -16.17 -2.86
N GLU A 108 -2.47 -16.59 -4.10
CA GLU A 108 -1.43 -16.70 -5.11
C GLU A 108 -0.83 -15.32 -5.43
N ILE A 109 -1.69 -14.32 -5.59
CA ILE A 109 -1.30 -12.95 -5.93
C ILE A 109 -0.41 -12.33 -4.84
N ILE A 110 -0.87 -12.37 -3.59
CA ILE A 110 -0.16 -11.77 -2.45
C ILE A 110 1.17 -12.49 -2.22
N LEU A 111 1.16 -13.83 -2.21
CA LEU A 111 2.37 -14.60 -1.94
C LEU A 111 3.42 -14.44 -3.05
N ARG A 112 3.01 -14.30 -4.31
CA ARG A 112 3.93 -13.99 -5.42
C ARG A 112 4.65 -12.66 -5.19
N VAL A 113 3.91 -11.60 -4.84
CA VAL A 113 4.53 -10.28 -4.57
C VAL A 113 5.50 -10.36 -3.39
N LEU A 114 5.14 -11.08 -2.33
CA LEU A 114 6.00 -11.25 -1.15
C LEU A 114 7.24 -12.10 -1.42
N HIS A 115 7.13 -13.10 -2.30
CA HIS A 115 8.24 -13.92 -2.73
C HIS A 115 9.26 -13.12 -3.56
N ASP A 116 8.75 -12.26 -4.45
CA ASP A 116 9.55 -11.48 -5.39
C ASP A 116 10.06 -10.15 -4.80
N LEU A 117 10.19 -10.07 -3.47
CA LEU A 117 10.75 -8.91 -2.79
C LEU A 117 12.27 -8.88 -2.90
N THR A 118 12.79 -7.78 -3.46
CA THR A 118 14.21 -7.47 -3.52
C THR A 118 14.61 -6.60 -2.34
N ARG A 119 15.67 -7.01 -1.62
CA ARG A 119 16.25 -6.21 -0.54
C ARG A 119 17.15 -5.13 -1.14
N ILE A 120 16.92 -3.87 -0.75
CA ILE A 120 17.76 -2.74 -1.14
C ILE A 120 18.22 -1.95 0.08
N GLU A 121 19.39 -1.35 -0.02
CA GLU A 121 19.94 -0.46 1.01
C GLU A 121 19.60 0.99 0.68
N THR A 122 19.13 1.72 1.69
CA THR A 122 18.90 3.16 1.60
C THR A 122 19.67 3.90 2.67
N LYS A 123 19.72 5.24 2.58
CA LYS A 123 20.28 6.09 3.64
C LYS A 123 19.62 5.89 5.02
N TRP A 124 18.40 5.35 5.08
CA TRP A 124 17.67 5.04 6.33
C TRP A 124 17.72 3.55 6.72
N GLY A 125 18.57 2.76 6.05
CA GLY A 125 18.77 1.33 6.25
C GLY A 125 18.06 0.46 5.22
N SER A 126 18.08 -0.85 5.46
CA SER A 126 17.52 -1.82 4.52
C SER A 126 16.01 -1.82 4.48
N ILE A 127 15.47 -1.92 3.26
CA ILE A 127 14.05 -2.05 2.93
C ILE A 127 13.87 -3.19 1.91
N TYR A 128 12.62 -3.55 1.64
CA TYR A 128 12.25 -4.61 0.69
C TYR A 128 11.23 -4.06 -0.29
N ILE A 129 11.44 -4.31 -1.58
CA ILE A 129 10.56 -3.79 -2.63
C ILE A 129 10.20 -4.85 -3.67
N ASN A 130 9.02 -4.72 -4.27
CA ASN A 130 8.67 -5.35 -5.54
C ASN A 130 8.28 -4.24 -6.51
N THR A 131 8.85 -4.22 -7.72
CA THR A 131 8.70 -3.11 -8.67
C THR A 131 8.89 -3.58 -10.10
N ASP A 132 8.27 -2.90 -11.06
CA ASP A 132 8.54 -3.04 -12.49
C ASP A 132 9.61 -2.06 -13.01
N LEU A 133 10.13 -1.20 -12.15
CA LEU A 133 11.18 -0.24 -12.47
C LEU A 133 12.56 -0.88 -12.36
N ASP A 134 13.56 -0.24 -12.98
CA ASP A 134 14.95 -0.53 -12.65
C ASP A 134 15.21 -0.30 -11.15
N ILE A 135 15.99 -1.18 -10.53
CA ILE A 135 16.23 -1.15 -9.09
C ILE A 135 16.92 0.16 -8.65
N MET A 136 17.81 0.72 -9.49
CA MET A 136 18.45 2.00 -9.18
C MET A 136 17.46 3.16 -9.28
N ASP A 137 16.56 3.14 -10.27
CA ASP A 137 15.51 4.15 -10.40
C ASP A 137 14.52 4.08 -9.23
N ALA A 138 14.06 2.88 -8.87
CA ALA A 138 13.19 2.68 -7.71
C ALA A 138 13.85 3.17 -6.42
N ARG A 139 15.14 2.85 -6.22
CA ARG A 139 15.92 3.34 -5.07
C ARG A 139 15.99 4.87 -5.06
N ASN A 140 16.31 5.50 -6.18
CA ASN A 140 16.41 6.96 -6.29
C ASN A 140 15.08 7.64 -5.96
N VAL A 141 13.96 7.10 -6.46
CA VAL A 141 12.61 7.55 -6.13
C VAL A 141 12.39 7.47 -4.61
N ILE A 142 12.60 6.29 -4.01
CA ILE A 142 12.40 6.08 -2.58
C ILE A 142 13.25 7.05 -1.75
N GLU A 143 14.56 7.12 -1.99
CA GLU A 143 15.50 7.95 -1.21
C GLU A 143 15.21 9.45 -1.34
N THR A 144 14.67 9.90 -2.47
CA THR A 144 14.20 11.29 -2.68
C THR A 144 13.06 11.63 -1.74
N TYR A 145 12.16 10.67 -1.51
CA TYR A 145 10.97 10.84 -0.68
C TYR A 145 11.16 10.38 0.77
N GLN A 146 12.31 9.86 1.16
CA GLN A 146 12.63 9.58 2.55
C GLN A 146 13.24 10.81 3.24
N VAL A 147 12.48 11.47 4.11
CA VAL A 147 12.93 12.72 4.78
C VAL A 147 13.45 12.47 6.19
N ILE A 148 12.70 11.78 7.04
CA ILE A 148 13.04 11.54 8.46
C ILE A 148 13.04 10.07 8.87
N SER A 149 12.66 9.17 7.96
CA SER A 149 12.45 7.76 8.26
C SER A 149 12.65 6.88 7.02
N LYS A 150 12.58 5.56 7.22
CA LYS A 150 12.57 4.58 6.13
C LYS A 150 11.37 4.73 5.19
N TYR A 151 10.23 5.20 5.69
CA TYR A 151 8.99 5.27 4.93
C TYR A 151 8.98 6.54 4.07
N PRO A 152 8.81 6.44 2.74
CA PRO A 152 8.63 7.59 1.87
C PRO A 152 7.45 8.46 2.31
N GLU A 153 7.61 9.77 2.21
CA GLU A 153 6.57 10.74 2.57
C GLU A 153 5.21 10.47 1.88
N PRO A 154 5.12 10.04 0.60
CA PRO A 154 3.83 9.77 -0.04
C PRO A 154 2.97 8.74 0.70
N ILE A 155 3.55 7.60 1.09
CA ILE A 155 2.83 6.56 1.85
C ILE A 155 2.66 6.97 3.32
N ARG A 156 3.62 7.68 3.91
CA ARG A 156 3.50 8.18 5.29
C ARG A 156 2.33 9.17 5.46
N TYR A 157 2.11 10.04 4.47
CA TYR A 157 0.97 10.95 4.46
C TYR A 157 -0.34 10.19 4.22
N ALA A 158 -0.34 9.23 3.29
CA ALA A 158 -1.50 8.38 3.05
C ALA A 158 -1.93 7.66 4.34
N HIS A 159 -0.97 7.11 5.10
CA HIS A 159 -1.20 6.47 6.40
C HIS A 159 -1.88 7.39 7.42
N VAL A 160 -1.33 8.59 7.61
CA VAL A 160 -1.85 9.55 8.61
C VAL A 160 -3.27 9.99 8.24
N ILE A 161 -3.50 10.28 6.96
CA ILE A 161 -4.81 10.69 6.45
C ILE A 161 -5.80 9.53 6.56
N GLY A 162 -5.42 8.33 6.11
CA GLY A 162 -6.24 7.13 6.15
C GLY A 162 -6.66 6.79 7.57
N LYS A 163 -5.73 6.84 8.52
CA LYS A 163 -6.02 6.65 9.95
C LYS A 163 -7.04 7.67 10.48
N ALA A 164 -6.89 8.95 10.14
CA ALA A 164 -7.81 10.00 10.57
C ALA A 164 -9.22 9.81 9.98
N VAL A 165 -9.30 9.56 8.67
CA VAL A 165 -10.57 9.32 7.96
C VAL A 165 -11.25 8.06 8.46
N GLY A 166 -10.49 6.98 8.70
CA GLY A 166 -11.01 5.71 9.19
C GLY A 166 -11.62 5.82 10.58
N HIS A 167 -10.95 6.50 11.50
CA HIS A 167 -11.50 6.77 12.84
C HIS A 167 -12.75 7.67 12.81
N TRP A 168 -12.81 8.63 11.89
CA TRP A 168 -13.99 9.46 11.70
C TRP A 168 -15.15 8.64 11.13
N HIS A 169 -14.89 7.86 10.07
CA HIS A 169 -15.88 7.02 9.42
C HIS A 169 -16.49 5.97 10.35
N SER A 170 -15.68 5.33 11.21
CA SER A 170 -16.17 4.28 12.12
C SER A 170 -17.09 4.79 13.23
N ARG A 171 -17.28 6.10 13.35
CA ARG A 171 -18.10 6.75 14.40
C ARG A 171 -19.40 7.35 13.86
N CYS A 172 -19.57 7.40 12.55
CA CYS A 172 -20.77 7.92 11.87
C CYS A 172 -21.64 6.77 11.39
#